data_AF-A0A951RJA4-F1
#
_entry.id   AF-A0A951RJA4-F1
#
_cell.length_a   1.000
_cell.length_b   1.000
_cell.length_c   1.000
_cell.angle_alpha   90.00
_cell.angle_beta   90.00
_cell.angle_gamma   90.00
#
_symmetry.space_group_name_H-M   'P 1'
#
loop_
_entity.id
_entity.type
_entity.pdbx_description
1 polymer ?
#
loop_
_entity_poly.entity_id
_entity_poly.type
_entity_poly.pdbx_seq_one_letter_code
_entity_poly.pdbx_strand_id
1 'polypeptide(L)'
;MKFRLLYIVLLIFGLSIGSSCSRDEDNDHAFTHIELSHYEQFYSNKRELIFYLETLETFPCNNFQINTQVSHNRDQVEIYADNIEIPSYCITLTGPATRNISLGNPDENPQKFSFWVNDDRHDFNLLVKENSIELVPGQFFDSRLSFAREKLMRIPENTVWGYLVYDAENKINLPEELLLVFEEYGAQLLTLSDGDYHYFQVEEETVIFFPGENEITGFSLWFEKEIEILVTAFQKYLAENEITNLQIRLFNTRGERFVF
;
A
#
# COMPACT_ATOMS: atom_id res chain seq x y z
N MET A 1 -21.41 -11.25 -74.89
CA MET A 1 -20.31 -11.42 -73.91
C MET A 1 -20.25 -10.36 -72.79
N LYS A 2 -21.10 -9.31 -72.77
CA LYS A 2 -21.06 -8.24 -71.73
C LYS A 2 -21.92 -8.51 -70.49
N PHE A 3 -22.89 -9.41 -70.54
CA PHE A 3 -23.79 -9.71 -69.41
C PHE A 3 -23.21 -10.67 -68.36
N ARG A 4 -22.22 -11.52 -68.72
CA ARG A 4 -21.59 -12.44 -67.76
C ARG A 4 -20.58 -11.77 -66.83
N LEU A 5 -20.01 -10.63 -67.24
CA LEU A 5 -19.09 -9.86 -66.40
C LEU A 5 -19.83 -9.10 -65.28
N LEU A 6 -21.07 -8.66 -65.55
CA LEU A 6 -21.88 -7.90 -64.59
C LEU A 6 -22.31 -8.76 -63.38
N TYR A 7 -22.63 -10.04 -63.60
CA TYR A 7 -23.03 -10.95 -62.54
C TYR A 7 -21.87 -11.34 -61.61
N ILE A 8 -20.63 -11.38 -62.10
CA ILE A 8 -19.45 -11.70 -61.28
C ILE A 8 -19.09 -10.53 -60.35
N VAL A 9 -19.26 -9.29 -60.79
CA VAL A 9 -19.02 -8.10 -59.95
C VAL A 9 -20.06 -7.98 -58.83
N LEU A 10 -21.33 -8.29 -59.12
CA LEU A 10 -22.41 -8.29 -58.12
C LEU A 10 -22.26 -9.39 -57.07
N LEU A 11 -21.67 -10.53 -57.43
CA LEU A 11 -21.42 -11.63 -56.50
C LEU A 11 -20.22 -11.37 -55.57
N ILE A 12 -19.22 -10.60 -56.03
CA ILE A 12 -18.07 -10.19 -55.20
C ILE A 12 -18.45 -9.06 -54.23
N PHE A 13 -19.38 -8.18 -54.61
CA PHE A 13 -19.85 -7.10 -53.72
C PHE A 13 -20.85 -7.60 -52.65
N GLY A 14 -21.57 -8.70 -52.90
CA GLY A 14 -22.44 -9.32 -51.90
C GLY A 14 -21.70 -10.07 -50.77
N LEU A 15 -20.45 -10.47 -51.00
CA LEU A 15 -19.65 -11.25 -50.05
C LEU A 15 -18.77 -10.39 -49.11
N SER A 16 -18.74 -9.07 -49.28
CA SER A 16 -17.91 -8.15 -48.47
C SER A 16 -18.68 -7.40 -47.37
N ILE A 17 -19.99 -7.64 -47.21
CA ILE A 17 -20.82 -6.98 -46.18
C ILE A 17 -20.95 -7.82 -44.89
N GLY A 18 -20.29 -8.99 -44.81
CA GLY A 18 -20.41 -9.94 -43.70
C GLY A 18 -19.24 -9.93 -42.70
N SER A 19 -18.20 -9.14 -42.92
CA SER A 19 -17.00 -9.14 -42.09
C SER A 19 -16.84 -7.81 -41.36
N SER A 20 -16.85 -7.89 -40.03
CA SER A 20 -16.37 -6.89 -39.06
C SER A 20 -17.43 -6.06 -38.35
N CYS A 21 -18.18 -6.75 -37.52
CA CYS A 21 -18.44 -6.32 -36.14
C CYS A 21 -18.52 -7.60 -35.31
N SER A 22 -17.37 -8.21 -34.99
CA SER A 22 -17.32 -8.88 -33.69
C SER A 22 -17.55 -7.75 -32.69
N ARG A 23 -18.71 -7.75 -32.03
CA ARG A 23 -18.75 -7.18 -30.69
C ARG A 23 -17.62 -7.90 -29.98
N ASP A 24 -16.55 -7.19 -29.66
CA ASP A 24 -15.68 -7.64 -28.60
C ASP A 24 -16.65 -7.96 -27.46
N GLU A 25 -16.75 -9.25 -27.13
CA GLU A 25 -17.33 -9.63 -25.85
C GLU A 25 -16.38 -8.96 -24.87
N ASP A 26 -16.76 -7.75 -24.45
CA ASP A 26 -16.15 -7.06 -23.33
C ASP A 26 -16.09 -8.12 -22.24
N ASN A 27 -14.90 -8.67 -22.01
CA ASN A 27 -14.63 -9.55 -20.90
C ASN A 27 -14.65 -8.67 -19.66
N ASP A 28 -15.84 -8.17 -19.32
CA ASP A 28 -16.12 -7.51 -18.06
C ASP A 28 -15.97 -8.57 -17.00
N HIS A 29 -14.77 -8.57 -16.40
CA HIS A 29 -14.48 -9.36 -15.24
C HIS A 29 -15.18 -8.69 -14.06
N ALA A 30 -16.45 -9.06 -13.87
CA ALA A 30 -17.24 -8.54 -12.78
C ALA A 30 -16.62 -8.93 -11.41
N PHE A 31 -16.54 -7.96 -10.53
CA PHE A 31 -16.27 -8.13 -9.10
C PHE A 31 -17.42 -7.49 -8.31
N THR A 32 -17.61 -7.98 -7.10
CA THR A 32 -18.77 -7.60 -6.28
C THR A 32 -18.36 -6.92 -4.99
N HIS A 33 -17.15 -7.19 -4.48
CA HIS A 33 -16.70 -6.70 -3.19
C HIS A 33 -15.27 -6.17 -3.27
N ILE A 34 -15.05 -4.99 -2.67
CA ILE A 34 -13.73 -4.42 -2.45
C ILE A 34 -13.49 -4.32 -0.94
N GLU A 35 -12.33 -4.79 -0.51
CA GLU A 35 -11.76 -4.43 0.77
C GLU A 35 -10.80 -3.23 0.58
N LEU A 36 -11.03 -2.17 1.33
CA LEU A 36 -10.24 -0.95 1.33
C LEU A 36 -9.34 -0.92 2.56
N SER A 37 -8.04 -0.87 2.33
CA SER A 37 -7.01 -0.52 3.31
C SER A 37 -6.51 0.89 3.06
N HIS A 38 -5.97 1.54 4.09
CA HIS A 38 -5.26 2.80 3.96
C HIS A 38 -3.94 2.79 4.71
N TYR A 39 -2.97 3.53 4.17
CA TYR A 39 -1.67 3.74 4.81
C TYR A 39 -1.03 5.05 4.36
N GLU A 40 -0.07 5.54 5.13
CA GLU A 40 0.75 6.68 4.75
C GLU A 40 2.02 6.19 4.08
N GLN A 41 2.33 6.70 2.90
CA GLN A 41 3.57 6.47 2.19
C GLN A 41 4.51 7.67 2.32
N PHE A 42 5.79 7.41 2.57
CA PHE A 42 6.80 8.44 2.80
C PHE A 42 7.77 8.56 1.61
N TYR A 43 7.97 9.77 1.10
CA TYR A 43 8.86 10.07 -0.02
C TYR A 43 9.52 11.44 0.08
N SER A 44 10.85 11.53 0.16
CA SER A 44 11.60 12.79 0.01
C SER A 44 11.00 13.97 0.79
N ASN A 45 10.70 13.75 2.09
CA ASN A 45 10.03 14.70 3.00
C ASN A 45 8.55 14.99 2.70
N LYS A 46 7.87 14.10 1.98
CA LYS A 46 6.42 14.13 1.76
C LYS A 46 5.79 12.89 2.35
N ARG A 47 4.56 13.07 2.79
CA ARG A 47 3.67 12.04 3.30
C ARG A 47 2.43 12.02 2.41
N GLU A 48 2.06 10.84 1.97
CA GLU A 48 0.97 10.64 1.03
C GLU A 48 0.02 9.58 1.57
N LEU A 49 -1.28 9.88 1.61
CA LEU A 49 -2.30 8.90 1.94
C LEU A 49 -2.56 8.03 0.72
N ILE A 50 -2.41 6.71 0.89
CA ILE A 50 -2.71 5.71 -0.11
C ILE A 50 -3.93 4.92 0.33
N PHE A 51 -4.91 4.76 -0.55
CA PHE A 51 -5.91 3.69 -0.45
C PHE A 51 -5.46 2.50 -1.28
N TYR A 52 -5.30 1.35 -0.64
CA TYR A 52 -5.07 0.07 -1.29
C TYR A 52 -6.38 -0.69 -1.34
N LEU A 53 -6.80 -1.00 -2.56
CA LEU A 53 -8.02 -1.72 -2.86
C LEU A 53 -7.67 -3.15 -3.24
N GLU A 54 -8.42 -4.09 -2.71
CA GLU A 54 -8.30 -5.51 -3.03
C GLU A 54 -9.69 -6.12 -3.21
N THR A 55 -9.88 -6.91 -4.26
CA THR A 55 -11.12 -7.68 -4.42
C THR A 55 -11.15 -8.88 -3.48
N LEU A 56 -12.32 -9.30 -3.01
CA LEU A 56 -12.44 -10.58 -2.31
C LEU A 56 -12.37 -11.78 -3.27
N GLU A 57 -12.73 -11.56 -4.54
CA GLU A 57 -12.62 -12.55 -5.60
C GLU A 57 -11.16 -12.78 -6.01
N THR A 58 -10.89 -13.98 -6.51
CA THR A 58 -9.58 -14.34 -7.07
C THR A 58 -9.66 -14.45 -8.59
N PHE A 59 -8.61 -13.98 -9.24
CA PHE A 59 -8.48 -13.94 -10.69
C PHE A 59 -7.33 -14.84 -11.16
N PRO A 60 -7.31 -15.22 -12.45
CA PRO A 60 -6.29 -16.11 -12.99
C PRO A 60 -4.84 -15.60 -12.88
N CYS A 61 -4.64 -14.29 -12.68
CA CYS A 61 -3.32 -13.67 -12.56
C CYS A 61 -3.30 -12.66 -11.40
N ASN A 62 -2.21 -12.61 -10.65
CA ASN A 62 -2.05 -11.78 -9.45
C ASN A 62 -1.77 -10.30 -9.75
N ASN A 63 -1.60 -9.96 -11.03
CA ASN A 63 -1.35 -8.60 -11.50
C ASN A 63 -2.56 -8.00 -12.21
N PHE A 64 -3.76 -8.56 -11.98
CA PHE A 64 -5.02 -7.92 -12.36
C PHE A 64 -5.19 -6.65 -11.53
N GLN A 65 -5.69 -5.58 -12.15
CA GLN A 65 -5.88 -4.30 -11.47
C GLN A 65 -7.34 -3.87 -11.47
N ILE A 66 -7.76 -3.22 -10.39
CA ILE A 66 -9.08 -2.58 -10.35
C ILE A 66 -8.98 -1.26 -11.13
N ASN A 67 -9.79 -1.12 -12.18
CA ASN A 67 -9.92 0.14 -12.90
C ASN A 67 -10.57 1.17 -11.97
N THR A 68 -9.93 2.32 -11.83
CA THR A 68 -10.37 3.34 -10.88
C THR A 68 -10.32 4.73 -11.49
N GLN A 69 -11.33 5.53 -11.17
CA GLN A 69 -11.37 6.95 -11.48
C GLN A 69 -11.53 7.74 -10.19
N VAL A 70 -10.74 8.80 -10.04
CA VAL A 70 -10.76 9.65 -8.86
C VAL A 70 -11.05 11.08 -9.29
N SER A 71 -12.04 11.69 -8.65
CA SER A 71 -12.43 13.08 -8.86
C SER A 71 -12.33 13.81 -7.53
N HIS A 72 -11.66 14.97 -7.56
CA HIS A 72 -11.52 15.83 -6.39
C HIS A 72 -12.37 17.08 -6.59
N ASN A 73 -13.18 17.41 -5.59
CA ASN A 73 -13.69 18.76 -5.44
C ASN A 73 -13.32 19.31 -4.05
N ARG A 74 -13.74 20.54 -3.73
CA ARG A 74 -13.33 21.20 -2.48
C ARG A 74 -13.86 20.52 -1.22
N ASP A 75 -15.00 19.83 -1.32
CA ASP A 75 -15.75 19.34 -0.16
C ASP A 75 -15.72 17.82 -0.04
N GLN A 76 -15.37 17.10 -1.12
CA GLN A 76 -15.37 15.64 -1.17
C GLN A 76 -14.40 15.09 -2.23
N VAL A 77 -13.97 13.85 -2.01
CA VAL A 77 -13.36 12.98 -3.03
C VAL A 77 -14.38 11.95 -3.48
N GLU A 78 -14.51 11.77 -4.80
CA GLU A 78 -15.31 10.71 -5.40
C GLU A 78 -14.38 9.69 -6.05
N ILE A 79 -14.56 8.41 -5.71
CA ILE A 79 -13.80 7.29 -6.24
C ILE A 79 -14.79 6.34 -6.93
N TYR A 80 -14.48 5.92 -8.15
CA TYR A 80 -15.25 4.93 -8.90
C TYR A 80 -14.37 3.73 -9.17
N ALA A 81 -14.86 2.53 -8.89
CA ALA A 81 -14.24 1.26 -9.23
C ALA A 81 -15.29 0.40 -9.97
N ASP A 82 -15.09 0.14 -11.25
CA ASP A 82 -16.15 -0.39 -12.13
C ASP A 82 -15.75 -1.59 -13.00
N ASN A 83 -14.45 -1.87 -13.17
CA ASN A 83 -13.98 -3.01 -13.95
C ASN A 83 -12.61 -3.52 -13.48
N ILE A 84 -12.20 -4.69 -13.97
CA ILE A 84 -10.85 -5.23 -13.80
C ILE A 84 -10.07 -5.08 -15.10
N GLU A 85 -8.94 -4.37 -15.03
CA GLU A 85 -7.98 -4.26 -16.10
C GLU A 85 -7.18 -5.56 -16.23
N ILE A 86 -7.32 -6.22 -17.39
CA ILE A 86 -6.57 -7.42 -17.72
C ILE A 86 -5.16 -7.00 -18.20
N PRO A 87 -4.09 -7.48 -17.55
CA PRO A 87 -2.73 -7.19 -17.97
C PRO A 87 -2.42 -7.89 -19.29
N SER A 88 -1.59 -7.26 -20.13
CA SER A 88 -1.08 -7.86 -21.37
C SER A 88 -0.23 -9.12 -21.13
N TYR A 89 0.34 -9.26 -19.94
CA TYR A 89 1.10 -10.42 -19.50
C TYR A 89 0.56 -10.92 -18.15
N CYS A 90 0.16 -12.18 -18.11
CA CYS A 90 -0.29 -12.85 -16.89
C CYS A 90 0.92 -13.39 -16.11
N ILE A 91 1.09 -12.95 -14.86
CA ILE A 91 1.97 -13.65 -13.91
C ILE A 91 1.15 -14.83 -13.38
N THR A 92 1.64 -16.05 -13.60
CA THR A 92 0.91 -17.32 -13.40
C THR A 92 0.72 -17.71 -11.92
N LEU A 93 0.18 -16.79 -11.14
CA LEU A 93 -0.25 -16.98 -9.78
C LEU A 93 -1.64 -16.39 -9.67
N THR A 94 -2.60 -17.17 -9.19
CA THR A 94 -3.95 -16.64 -8.93
C THR A 94 -3.90 -15.71 -7.72
N GLY A 95 -4.63 -14.60 -7.78
CA GLY A 95 -4.69 -13.63 -6.69
C GLY A 95 -5.84 -12.65 -6.89
N PRO A 96 -6.11 -11.80 -5.89
CA PRO A 96 -7.11 -10.75 -6.04
C PRO A 96 -6.65 -9.69 -7.05
N ALA A 97 -7.60 -8.94 -7.59
CA ALA A 97 -7.28 -7.73 -8.33
C ALA A 97 -7.02 -6.60 -7.35
N THR A 98 -6.02 -5.78 -7.62
CA THR A 98 -5.54 -4.76 -6.66
C THR A 98 -5.37 -3.39 -7.30
N ARG A 99 -5.45 -2.33 -6.48
CA ARG A 99 -5.16 -0.98 -6.95
C ARG A 99 -4.73 -0.07 -5.81
N ASN A 100 -3.67 0.71 -6.04
CA ASN A 100 -3.32 1.83 -5.20
C ASN A 100 -3.91 3.13 -5.76
N ILE A 101 -4.57 3.89 -4.90
CA ILE A 101 -5.02 5.25 -5.17
C ILE A 101 -4.22 6.19 -4.26
N SER A 102 -3.45 7.08 -4.87
CA SER A 102 -2.82 8.19 -4.13
C SER A 102 -3.83 9.32 -3.94
N LEU A 103 -3.95 9.80 -2.71
CA LEU A 103 -4.79 10.93 -2.32
C LEU A 103 -3.97 12.17 -1.94
N GLY A 104 -2.65 12.15 -2.12
CA GLY A 104 -1.78 13.27 -1.72
C GLY A 104 -1.65 13.41 -0.20
N ASN A 105 -1.38 14.63 0.27
CA ASN A 105 -1.14 14.89 1.69
C ASN A 105 -2.42 14.59 2.53
N PRO A 106 -2.37 13.70 3.53
CA PRO A 106 -3.55 13.37 4.36
C PRO A 106 -4.20 14.61 4.97
N ASP A 107 -3.41 15.58 5.44
CA ASP A 107 -3.92 16.77 6.14
C ASP A 107 -4.58 17.80 5.18
N GLU A 108 -4.43 17.61 3.86
CA GLU A 108 -5.04 18.45 2.81
C GLU A 108 -6.28 17.80 2.18
N ASN A 109 -6.59 16.55 2.53
CA ASN A 109 -7.74 15.84 1.99
C ASN A 109 -9.07 16.35 2.59
N PRO A 110 -10.15 16.44 1.79
CA PRO A 110 -11.45 16.76 2.33
C PRO A 110 -11.93 15.62 3.24
N GLN A 111 -12.79 15.96 4.20
CA GLN A 111 -13.27 14.97 5.16
C GLN A 111 -14.22 13.93 4.53
N LYS A 112 -14.94 14.26 3.46
CA LYS A 112 -15.99 13.40 2.90
C LYS A 112 -15.51 12.61 1.70
N PHE A 113 -15.86 11.34 1.67
CA PHE A 113 -15.59 10.44 0.56
C PHE A 113 -16.89 9.77 0.10
N SER A 114 -17.03 9.68 -1.22
CA SER A 114 -18.02 8.83 -1.88
C SER A 114 -17.28 7.81 -2.74
N PHE A 115 -17.48 6.54 -2.46
CA PHE A 115 -16.84 5.44 -3.16
C PHE A 115 -17.91 4.61 -3.87
N TRP A 116 -17.78 4.47 -5.17
CA TRP A 116 -18.69 3.69 -6.00
C TRP A 116 -18.03 2.36 -6.36
N VAL A 117 -18.67 1.27 -5.97
CA VAL A 117 -18.32 -0.09 -6.39
C VAL A 117 -19.36 -0.52 -7.42
N ASN A 118 -18.98 -0.47 -8.69
CA ASN A 118 -19.90 -0.49 -9.82
C ASN A 118 -20.95 0.64 -9.68
N ASP A 119 -22.24 0.29 -9.60
CA ASP A 119 -23.35 1.25 -9.44
C ASP A 119 -23.73 1.54 -7.98
N ASP A 120 -23.09 0.89 -7.01
CA ASP A 120 -23.41 1.05 -5.59
C ASP A 120 -22.50 2.05 -4.90
N ARG A 121 -23.12 3.05 -4.27
CA ARG A 121 -22.44 4.15 -3.59
C ARG A 121 -22.26 3.86 -2.11
N HIS A 122 -21.06 4.13 -1.62
CA HIS A 122 -20.69 4.07 -0.21
C HIS A 122 -20.09 5.39 0.24
N ASP A 123 -20.73 6.03 1.21
CA ASP A 123 -20.24 7.28 1.78
C ASP A 123 -19.53 7.02 3.11
N PHE A 124 -18.41 7.69 3.35
CA PHE A 124 -17.69 7.66 4.62
C PHE A 124 -16.91 8.96 4.85
N ASN A 125 -16.42 9.12 6.08
CA ASN A 125 -15.56 10.25 6.44
C ASN A 125 -14.13 9.79 6.71
N LEU A 126 -13.17 10.61 6.31
CA LEU A 126 -11.76 10.53 6.68
C LEU A 126 -11.49 11.51 7.82
N LEU A 127 -11.21 11.01 9.02
CA LEU A 127 -10.82 11.83 10.16
C LEU A 127 -9.31 11.74 10.33
N VAL A 128 -8.62 12.80 9.90
CA VAL A 128 -7.17 12.93 10.10
C VAL A 128 -6.91 13.67 11.40
N LYS A 129 -6.20 13.02 12.32
CA LYS A 129 -5.71 13.57 13.59
C LYS A 129 -4.19 13.57 13.57
N GLU A 130 -3.57 14.18 14.58
CA GLU A 130 -2.11 14.19 14.73
C GLU A 130 -1.52 12.76 14.77
N ASN A 131 -2.17 11.85 15.50
CA ASN A 131 -1.64 10.51 15.77
C ASN A 131 -2.41 9.37 15.07
N SER A 132 -3.50 9.68 14.33
CA SER A 132 -4.29 8.65 13.67
C SER A 132 -5.02 9.15 12.41
N ILE A 133 -5.35 8.22 11.52
CA ILE A 133 -6.26 8.38 10.39
C ILE A 133 -7.38 7.36 10.56
N GLU A 134 -8.60 7.85 10.69
CA GLU A 134 -9.80 7.01 10.90
C GLU A 134 -10.76 7.12 9.72
N LEU A 135 -11.20 5.98 9.21
CA LEU A 135 -12.31 5.86 8.27
C LEU A 135 -13.58 5.59 9.06
N VAL A 136 -14.58 6.46 8.90
CA VAL A 136 -15.85 6.36 9.62
C VAL A 136 -16.97 6.09 8.60
N PRO A 137 -17.53 4.86 8.58
CA PRO A 137 -18.65 4.51 7.71
C PRO A 137 -19.82 5.50 7.85
N GLY A 138 -20.40 5.90 6.72
CA GLY A 138 -21.63 6.69 6.68
C GLY A 138 -22.89 5.83 6.82
N GLN A 139 -24.06 6.46 6.65
CA GLN A 139 -25.34 5.76 6.75
C GLN A 139 -25.59 4.74 5.62
N PHE A 140 -24.97 4.93 4.46
CA PHE A 140 -25.10 4.07 3.27
C PHE A 140 -23.81 3.29 3.01
N PHE A 141 -23.27 2.68 4.05
CA PHE A 141 -22.12 1.78 3.92
C PHE A 141 -22.65 0.35 3.83
N ASP A 142 -22.66 -0.20 2.62
CA ASP A 142 -23.24 -1.51 2.27
C ASP A 142 -22.14 -2.59 2.15
N SER A 143 -22.52 -3.85 1.99
CA SER A 143 -21.63 -5.00 2.01
C SER A 143 -20.56 -5.00 0.93
N ARG A 144 -20.72 -4.26 -0.17
CA ARG A 144 -19.78 -4.28 -1.32
C ARG A 144 -18.47 -3.53 -1.10
N LEU A 145 -18.37 -2.72 -0.05
CA LEU A 145 -17.13 -2.10 0.39
C LEU A 145 -16.93 -2.41 1.88
N SER A 146 -15.80 -2.99 2.23
CA SER A 146 -15.37 -3.15 3.61
C SER A 146 -14.09 -2.38 3.88
N PHE A 147 -13.87 -1.98 5.13
CA PHE A 147 -12.57 -1.50 5.57
C PHE A 147 -11.79 -2.66 6.17
N ALA A 148 -10.57 -2.91 5.68
CA ALA A 148 -9.65 -3.86 6.33
C ALA A 148 -9.31 -3.41 7.76
N ARG A 149 -9.26 -2.09 7.96
CA ARG A 149 -9.02 -1.42 9.23
C ARG A 149 -9.74 -0.07 9.23
N GLU A 150 -10.42 0.26 10.32
CA GLU A 150 -11.04 1.59 10.46
C GLU A 150 -10.04 2.64 10.92
N LYS A 151 -9.05 2.25 11.73
CA LYS A 151 -8.06 3.16 12.31
C LYS A 151 -6.65 2.76 11.94
N LEU A 152 -5.89 3.73 11.47
CA LEU A 152 -4.45 3.65 11.25
C LEU A 152 -3.76 4.63 12.21
N MET A 153 -2.71 4.19 12.88
CA MET A 153 -1.84 5.06 13.66
C MET A 153 -0.82 5.75 12.76
N ARG A 154 -0.55 7.03 13.00
CA ARG A 154 0.39 7.84 12.21
C ARG A 154 1.78 7.77 12.82
N ILE A 155 2.79 7.52 12.01
CA ILE A 155 4.19 7.63 12.44
C ILE A 155 4.52 9.13 12.61
N PRO A 156 4.99 9.61 13.78
CA PRO A 156 5.34 11.02 13.97
C PRO A 156 6.48 11.47 13.05
N GLU A 157 6.57 12.77 12.75
CA GLU A 157 7.73 13.32 12.01
C GLU A 157 9.05 13.04 12.74
N ASN A 158 10.14 12.99 11.97
CA ASN A 158 11.49 12.70 12.47
C ASN A 158 11.60 11.35 13.21
N THR A 159 10.73 10.39 12.88
CA THR A 159 10.82 9.03 13.41
C THR A 159 11.71 8.18 12.51
N VAL A 160 12.68 7.50 13.14
CA VAL A 160 13.37 6.35 12.59
C VAL A 160 12.79 5.10 13.26
N TRP A 161 12.32 4.14 12.49
CA TRP A 161 11.87 2.85 13.01
C TRP A 161 12.61 1.74 12.30
N GLY A 162 12.64 0.58 12.92
CA GLY A 162 13.41 -0.52 12.40
C GLY A 162 13.35 -1.74 13.27
N TYR A 163 14.09 -2.74 12.85
CA TYR A 163 14.22 -3.97 13.61
C TYR A 163 15.58 -4.60 13.42
N LEU A 164 15.97 -5.35 14.45
CA LEU A 164 17.17 -6.18 14.48
C LEU A 164 16.76 -7.63 14.20
N VAL A 165 17.60 -8.34 13.46
CA VAL A 165 17.50 -9.79 13.29
C VAL A 165 18.80 -10.39 13.77
N TYR A 166 18.73 -11.32 14.71
CA TYR A 166 19.89 -11.96 15.30
C TYR A 166 19.58 -13.39 15.75
N ASP A 167 20.64 -14.12 16.08
CA ASP A 167 20.57 -15.47 16.63
C ASP A 167 20.44 -15.43 18.16
N ALA A 168 19.34 -15.98 18.66
CA ALA A 168 18.96 -16.06 20.08
C ALA A 168 20.05 -16.68 20.96
N GLU A 169 20.81 -17.62 20.41
CA GLU A 169 21.75 -18.43 21.20
C GLU A 169 22.95 -17.63 21.70
N ASN A 170 23.20 -16.42 21.17
CA ASN A 170 24.51 -15.80 21.31
C ASN A 170 24.62 -14.59 22.24
N LYS A 171 23.62 -13.74 22.49
CA LYS A 171 23.86 -12.52 23.31
C LYS A 171 22.59 -11.92 23.95
N ILE A 172 22.59 -11.78 25.28
CA ILE A 172 21.43 -11.39 26.12
C ILE A 172 21.10 -9.88 26.07
N ASN A 173 21.93 -8.98 25.51
CA ASN A 173 21.66 -7.52 25.55
C ASN A 173 22.00 -6.74 24.27
N LEU A 174 22.09 -7.41 23.10
CA LEU A 174 22.46 -6.73 21.85
C LEU A 174 21.54 -5.55 21.50
N PRO A 175 20.19 -5.70 21.58
CA PRO A 175 19.30 -4.59 21.24
C PRO A 175 19.51 -3.38 22.14
N GLU A 176 19.61 -3.58 23.46
CA GLU A 176 19.77 -2.50 24.43
C GLU A 176 21.11 -1.77 24.24
N GLU A 177 22.20 -2.50 24.05
CA GLU A 177 23.51 -1.91 23.77
C GLU A 177 23.51 -1.07 22.50
N LEU A 178 22.89 -1.57 21.43
CA LEU A 178 22.83 -0.83 20.17
C LEU A 178 21.95 0.42 20.28
N LEU A 179 20.84 0.36 21.02
CA LEU A 179 19.99 1.55 21.25
C LEU A 179 20.76 2.63 22.02
N LEU A 180 21.58 2.26 23.01
CA LEU A 180 22.48 3.20 23.69
C LEU A 180 23.49 3.83 22.71
N VAL A 181 24.05 3.05 21.79
CA VAL A 181 24.91 3.60 20.73
C VAL A 181 24.16 4.61 19.87
N PHE A 182 22.90 4.35 19.49
CA PHE A 182 22.12 5.33 18.74
C PHE A 182 21.85 6.61 19.54
N GLU A 183 21.61 6.49 20.85
CA GLU A 183 21.45 7.65 21.74
C GLU A 183 22.72 8.52 21.81
N GLU A 184 23.92 7.92 21.85
CA GLU A 184 25.19 8.65 21.80
C GLU A 184 25.35 9.49 20.51
N TYR A 185 24.72 9.06 19.41
CA TYR A 185 24.69 9.80 18.15
C TYR A 185 23.52 10.79 18.04
N GLY A 186 22.69 10.88 19.08
CA GLY A 186 21.62 11.85 19.25
C GLY A 186 20.23 11.35 18.89
N ALA A 187 20.03 10.04 18.72
CA ALA A 187 18.69 9.46 18.72
C ALA A 187 18.09 9.51 20.13
N GLN A 188 16.77 9.45 20.22
CA GLN A 188 16.06 9.33 21.49
C GLN A 188 15.02 8.23 21.35
N LEU A 189 14.88 7.38 22.36
CA LEU A 189 13.82 6.38 22.37
C LEU A 189 12.46 7.06 22.24
N LEU A 190 11.65 6.59 21.29
CA LEU A 190 10.32 7.12 21.03
C LEU A 190 9.27 6.08 21.39
N THR A 191 8.48 6.35 22.43
CA THR A 191 7.31 5.54 22.78
C THR A 191 6.15 5.89 21.86
N LEU A 192 5.66 4.89 21.13
CA LEU A 192 4.50 5.00 20.27
C LEU A 192 3.25 4.46 20.98
N SER A 193 2.08 5.00 20.63
CA SER A 193 0.81 4.47 21.14
C SER A 193 0.48 3.15 20.45
N ASP A 194 -0.15 2.24 21.20
CA ASP A 194 -0.62 0.94 20.68
C ASP A 194 -1.52 1.09 19.44
N GLY A 195 -1.34 0.17 18.49
CA GLY A 195 -2.12 0.10 17.26
C GLY A 195 -1.29 -0.24 16.03
N ASP A 196 -1.95 -0.21 14.88
CA ASP A 196 -1.37 -0.58 13.58
C ASP A 196 -0.87 0.67 12.83
N TYR A 197 0.41 0.66 12.44
CA TYR A 197 1.08 1.73 11.69
C TYR A 197 1.32 1.37 10.22
N HIS A 198 0.63 0.34 9.71
CA HIS A 198 0.82 -0.36 8.43
C HIS A 198 2.15 -1.09 8.27
N TYR A 199 3.26 -0.46 8.67
CA TYR A 199 4.61 -1.00 8.57
C TYR A 199 4.98 -1.95 9.72
N PHE A 200 4.35 -1.76 10.87
CA PHE A 200 4.54 -2.52 12.11
C PHE A 200 3.31 -2.32 13.00
N GLN A 201 3.22 -3.13 14.05
CA GLN A 201 2.21 -2.98 15.10
C GLN A 201 2.90 -2.57 16.40
N VAL A 202 2.21 -1.81 17.25
CA VAL A 202 2.64 -1.54 18.62
C VAL A 202 1.66 -2.20 19.58
N GLU A 203 2.18 -3.03 20.47
CA GLU A 203 1.42 -3.65 21.56
C GLU A 203 2.21 -3.50 22.85
N GLU A 204 1.58 -2.98 23.91
CA GLU A 204 2.25 -2.74 25.21
C GLU A 204 3.54 -1.92 25.04
N GLU A 205 3.46 -0.85 24.23
CA GLU A 205 4.59 0.03 23.88
C GLU A 205 5.76 -0.65 23.12
N THR A 206 5.59 -1.92 22.73
CA THR A 206 6.60 -2.70 22.02
C THR A 206 6.31 -2.69 20.52
N VAL A 207 7.33 -2.38 19.71
CA VAL A 207 7.24 -2.43 18.26
C VAL A 207 7.39 -3.86 17.77
N ILE A 208 6.31 -4.40 17.20
CA ILE A 208 6.21 -5.76 16.69
C ILE A 208 6.27 -5.74 15.16
N PHE A 209 7.20 -6.50 14.61
CA PHE A 209 7.23 -6.85 13.20
C PHE A 209 6.90 -8.34 13.06
N PHE A 210 6.36 -8.73 11.90
CA PHE A 210 6.11 -10.15 11.57
C PHE A 210 7.10 -10.81 10.57
N PRO A 211 8.46 -10.77 10.75
CA PRO A 211 9.38 -11.47 9.87
C PRO A 211 9.66 -12.93 10.28
N GLY A 212 8.99 -13.91 9.65
CA GLY A 212 9.49 -15.30 9.58
C GLY A 212 9.87 -15.99 10.91
N GLU A 213 10.88 -16.88 10.86
CA GLU A 213 11.28 -17.78 11.95
C GLU A 213 12.39 -17.24 12.88
N ASN A 214 12.97 -16.07 12.60
CA ASN A 214 14.09 -15.54 13.39
C ASN A 214 13.62 -14.78 14.64
N GLU A 215 14.52 -14.53 15.60
CA GLU A 215 14.24 -13.55 16.65
C GLU A 215 14.39 -12.13 16.10
N ILE A 216 13.40 -11.28 16.41
CA ILE A 216 13.34 -9.90 15.97
C ILE A 216 13.02 -8.98 17.15
N THR A 217 13.78 -7.90 17.25
CA THR A 217 13.49 -6.80 18.17
C THR A 217 13.20 -5.55 17.36
N GLY A 218 11.96 -5.06 17.43
CA GLY A 218 11.58 -3.79 16.84
C GLY A 218 11.93 -2.61 17.74
N PHE A 219 12.12 -1.45 17.13
CA PHE A 219 12.35 -0.20 17.85
C PHE A 219 11.81 1.00 17.07
N SER A 220 11.57 2.09 17.81
CA SER A 220 11.24 3.41 17.28
C SER A 220 12.05 4.48 18.00
N LEU A 221 12.62 5.38 17.22
CA LEU A 221 13.52 6.44 17.67
C LEU A 221 13.05 7.77 17.09
N TRP A 222 13.16 8.83 17.87
CA TRP A 222 13.14 10.18 17.34
C TRP A 222 14.56 10.57 16.94
N PHE A 223 14.72 11.09 15.71
CA PHE A 223 16.02 11.47 15.17
C PHE A 223 15.90 12.49 14.02
N GLU A 224 16.35 13.72 14.26
CA GLU A 224 16.28 14.81 13.27
C GLU A 224 17.41 14.80 12.22
N LYS A 225 18.49 14.06 12.45
CA LYS A 225 19.67 14.08 11.58
C LYS A 225 19.52 13.11 10.40
N GLU A 226 20.52 13.09 9.52
CA GLU A 226 20.64 12.12 8.42
C GLU A 226 20.77 10.69 8.97
N ILE A 227 19.98 9.76 8.45
CA ILE A 227 19.88 8.38 8.95
C ILE A 227 21.19 7.59 8.73
N GLU A 228 22.01 8.03 7.77
CA GLU A 228 23.37 7.56 7.50
C GLU A 228 24.28 7.64 8.74
N ILE A 229 24.00 8.56 9.66
CA ILE A 229 24.72 8.65 10.93
C ILE A 229 24.45 7.40 11.79
N LEU A 230 23.20 6.94 11.87
CA LEU A 230 22.84 5.71 12.59
C LEU A 230 23.40 4.47 11.89
N VAL A 231 23.41 4.46 10.55
CA VAL A 231 24.06 3.39 9.77
C VAL A 231 25.55 3.30 10.09
N THR A 232 26.23 4.44 10.15
CA THR A 232 27.66 4.51 10.51
C THR A 232 27.88 4.05 11.95
N ALA A 233 27.02 4.46 12.88
CA ALA A 233 27.08 4.05 14.28
C ALA A 233 26.91 2.53 14.43
N PHE A 234 25.95 1.95 13.71
CA PHE A 234 25.72 0.50 13.68
C PHE A 234 26.93 -0.27 13.12
N GLN A 235 27.50 0.17 11.99
CA GLN A 235 28.68 -0.47 11.40
C GLN A 235 29.89 -0.43 12.33
N LYS A 236 30.09 0.71 13.02
CA LYS A 236 31.13 0.85 14.03
C LYS A 236 30.90 -0.11 15.20
N TYR A 237 29.67 -0.20 15.70
CA TYR A 237 29.30 -1.14 16.77
C TYR A 237 29.59 -2.60 16.39
N LEU A 238 29.24 -3.01 15.17
CA LEU A 238 29.54 -4.36 14.67
C LEU A 238 31.05 -4.63 14.64
N ALA A 239 31.84 -3.68 14.14
CA ALA A 239 33.29 -3.81 14.02
C ALA A 239 34.00 -3.87 15.38
N GLU A 240 33.58 -3.06 16.34
CA GLU A 240 34.18 -3.00 17.68
C GLU A 240 33.85 -4.23 18.54
N ASN A 241 32.71 -4.88 18.29
CA ASN A 241 32.24 -6.04 19.05
C ASN A 241 32.40 -7.38 18.31
N GLU A 242 33.06 -7.36 17.14
CA GLU A 242 33.27 -8.52 16.27
C GLU A 242 31.97 -9.30 15.96
N ILE A 243 30.86 -8.57 15.80
CA ILE A 243 29.54 -9.15 15.54
C ILE A 243 29.37 -9.35 14.03
N THR A 244 29.07 -10.59 13.61
CA THR A 244 28.91 -10.94 12.19
C THR A 244 27.51 -11.41 11.81
N ASN A 245 26.66 -11.68 12.79
CA ASN A 245 25.33 -12.29 12.63
C ASN A 245 24.18 -11.38 13.08
N LEU A 246 24.41 -10.07 13.18
CA LEU A 246 23.39 -9.08 13.48
C LEU A 246 23.05 -8.31 12.20
N GLN A 247 21.79 -8.37 11.79
CA GLN A 247 21.26 -7.59 10.68
C GLN A 247 20.35 -6.49 11.22
N ILE A 248 20.27 -5.38 10.50
CA ILE A 248 19.38 -4.27 10.85
C ILE A 248 18.62 -3.81 9.62
N ARG A 249 17.35 -3.46 9.84
CA ARG A 249 16.59 -2.66 8.89
C ARG A 249 16.19 -1.35 9.54
N LEU A 250 16.45 -0.26 8.84
CA LEU A 250 16.10 1.10 9.26
C LEU A 250 15.23 1.76 8.20
N PHE A 251 14.22 2.47 8.66
CA PHE A 251 13.28 3.25 7.87
C PHE A 251 13.09 4.61 8.53
N ASN A 252 12.69 5.63 7.77
CA ASN A 252 12.27 6.90 8.37
C ASN A 252 11.14 7.58 7.61
N THR A 253 10.61 8.65 8.21
CA THR A 253 9.52 9.45 7.63
C THR A 253 9.92 10.27 6.41
N ARG A 254 11.19 10.21 5.99
CA ARG A 254 11.65 10.79 4.70
C ARG A 254 11.55 9.78 3.56
N GLY A 255 11.15 8.54 3.83
CA GLY A 255 11.10 7.45 2.84
C GLY A 255 12.44 6.79 2.59
N GLU A 256 13.44 7.08 3.43
CA GLU A 256 14.76 6.46 3.32
C GLU A 256 14.73 5.07 3.97
N ARG A 257 15.39 4.11 3.34
CA ARG A 257 15.46 2.72 3.80
C ARG A 257 16.88 2.21 3.74
N PHE A 258 17.32 1.53 4.80
CA PHE A 258 18.62 0.89 4.89
C PHE A 258 18.45 -0.54 5.37
N VAL A 259 19.14 -1.45 4.70
CA VAL A 259 19.18 -2.88 5.03
C VAL A 259 20.65 -3.27 5.05
N PHE A 260 21.10 -3.82 6.17
CA PHE A 260 22.46 -4.31 6.36
C PHE A 260 22.42 -5.74 6.90
#